data_AF-A0AA86MA35-F1
#
_entry.id   AF-A0AA86MA35-F1
#
_cell.length_a   1.000
_cell.length_b   1.000
_cell.length_c   1.000
_cell.angle_alpha   90.00
_cell.angle_beta   90.00
_cell.angle_gamma   90.00
#
_symmetry.space_group_name_H-M   'P 1'
#
loop_
_entity.id
_entity.type
_entity.pdbx_description
1 polymer ?
#
loop_
_entity_poly.entity_id
_entity_poly.type
_entity_poly.pdbx_seq_one_letter_code
_entity_poly.pdbx_strand_id
1 'polypeptide(L)'
;MAIEAVAATVPLSISQRLAGLNHVATLRARYGSDSAEDVERFLADMRDRRDPQYAENLRALAAIFFLAKIPLTRHEIPFSELTADEKTALISAMNHFRAVVSLFPRRLTMPL
;
A
#
# COMPACT_ATOMS: atom_id res chain seq x y z
N MET A 1 -19.99 -25.92 -0.20
CA MET A 1 -18.77 -26.67 -0.57
C MET A 1 -17.62 -26.11 0.25
N ALA A 2 -16.98 -26.94 1.07
CA ALA A 2 -15.73 -26.54 1.73
C ALA A 2 -14.62 -26.63 0.68
N ILE A 3 -13.90 -25.54 0.46
CA ILE A 3 -12.71 -25.56 -0.39
C ILE A 3 -11.61 -26.19 0.47
N GLU A 4 -11.33 -27.48 0.26
CA GLU A 4 -10.17 -28.13 0.86
C GLU A 4 -8.91 -27.65 0.14
N ALA A 5 -8.46 -26.44 0.50
CA ALA A 5 -7.16 -25.96 0.08
C ALA A 5 -6.09 -26.75 0.82
N VAL A 6 -5.22 -27.44 0.08
CA VAL A 6 -4.00 -28.05 0.63
C VAL A 6 -3.25 -26.96 1.40
N ALA A 7 -3.03 -27.19 2.70
CA ALA A 7 -2.32 -26.24 3.54
C ALA A 7 -0.94 -25.95 2.92
N ALA A 8 -0.67 -24.68 2.61
CA ALA A 8 0.61 -24.29 2.05
C ALA A 8 1.73 -24.65 3.03
N THR A 9 2.54 -25.64 2.68
CA THR A 9 3.67 -26.13 3.50
C THR A 9 4.88 -25.18 3.43
N VAL A 10 4.85 -24.18 2.55
CA VAL A 10 5.89 -23.18 2.36
C VAL A 10 5.28 -21.76 2.41
N PRO A 11 5.87 -20.80 3.13
CA PRO A 11 5.41 -19.42 3.13
C PRO A 11 5.43 -18.81 1.73
N LEU A 12 4.37 -18.06 1.37
CA LEU A 12 4.34 -17.31 0.12
C LEU A 12 5.49 -16.29 0.03
N SER A 13 6.12 -16.21 -1.14
CA SER A 13 7.11 -15.18 -1.45
C SER A 13 6.49 -13.78 -1.51
N ILE A 14 7.31 -12.73 -1.44
CA ILE A 14 6.85 -11.32 -1.56
C ILE A 14 6.07 -11.13 -2.87
N SER A 15 6.59 -11.63 -3.98
CA SER A 15 5.96 -11.49 -5.30
C SER A 15 4.60 -12.20 -5.35
N GLN A 16 4.48 -13.38 -4.75
CA GLN A 16 3.20 -14.10 -4.68
C GLN A 16 2.17 -13.36 -3.81
N ARG A 17 2.61 -12.79 -2.67
CA ARG A 17 1.76 -11.97 -1.81
C ARG A 17 1.27 -10.72 -2.53
N LEU A 18 2.17 -10.00 -3.20
CA LEU A 18 1.83 -8.82 -3.99
C LEU A 18 0.82 -9.17 -5.10
N ALA A 19 1.09 -10.22 -5.87
CA ALA A 19 0.18 -10.66 -6.93
C ALA A 19 -1.21 -10.98 -6.38
N GLY A 20 -1.29 -11.69 -5.25
CA GLY A 20 -2.56 -11.97 -4.58
C GLY A 20 -3.28 -10.71 -4.09
N LEU A 21 -2.57 -9.79 -3.44
CA LEU A 21 -3.14 -8.52 -2.95
C LEU A 21 -3.67 -7.65 -4.10
N ASN A 22 -2.91 -7.54 -5.20
CA ASN A 22 -3.34 -6.80 -6.39
C ASN A 22 -4.54 -7.48 -7.06
N HIS A 23 -4.55 -8.81 -7.16
CA HIS A 23 -5.69 -9.54 -7.70
C HIS A 23 -6.96 -9.31 -6.86
N VAL A 24 -6.85 -9.35 -5.53
CA VAL A 24 -7.96 -9.01 -4.63
C VAL A 24 -8.42 -7.57 -4.82
N ALA A 25 -7.50 -6.61 -5.00
CA ALA A 25 -7.86 -5.22 -5.29
C ALA A 25 -8.65 -5.10 -6.60
N THR A 26 -8.27 -5.84 -7.65
CA THR A 26 -9.04 -5.91 -8.91
C THR A 26 -10.43 -6.49 -8.70
N LEU A 27 -10.57 -7.56 -7.90
CA LEU A 27 -11.88 -8.14 -7.59
C LEU A 27 -12.78 -7.15 -6.83
N ARG A 28 -12.22 -6.38 -5.89
CA ARG A 28 -12.96 -5.33 -5.18
C ARG A 28 -13.43 -4.24 -6.12
N ALA A 29 -12.57 -3.76 -7.01
CA ALA A 29 -12.95 -2.76 -8.01
C ALA A 29 -14.05 -3.26 -8.95
N ARG A 30 -14.09 -4.56 -9.26
CA ARG A 30 -15.07 -5.14 -10.19
C ARG A 30 -16.41 -5.49 -9.53
N TYR A 31 -16.40 -6.01 -8.31
CA TYR A 31 -17.56 -6.63 -7.67
C TYR A 31 -17.88 -6.11 -6.26
N GLY A 32 -17.10 -5.14 -5.77
CA GLY A 32 -17.18 -4.65 -4.40
C GLY A 32 -17.17 -3.13 -4.32
N SER A 33 -16.58 -2.61 -3.24
CA SER A 33 -16.51 -1.18 -2.92
C SER A 33 -15.26 -0.51 -3.46
N ASP A 34 -15.38 0.79 -3.73
CA ASP A 34 -14.25 1.68 -4.02
C ASP A 34 -13.45 1.94 -2.72
N SER A 35 -12.14 2.12 -2.85
CA SER A 35 -11.22 2.48 -1.77
C SER A 35 -10.72 3.91 -1.87
N ALA A 36 -11.24 4.72 -2.80
CA ALA A 36 -10.78 6.10 -3.03
C ALA A 36 -10.82 6.93 -1.74
N GLU A 37 -11.92 6.93 -0.99
CA GLU A 37 -12.06 7.67 0.27
C GLU A 37 -11.04 7.22 1.32
N ASP A 38 -10.81 5.91 1.44
CA ASP A 38 -9.83 5.36 2.39
C ASP A 38 -8.40 5.80 2.03
N VAL A 39 -8.07 5.80 0.73
CA VAL A 39 -6.76 6.25 0.24
C VAL A 39 -6.60 7.76 0.45
N GLU A 40 -7.62 8.56 0.13
CA GLU A 40 -7.61 10.01 0.35
C GLU A 40 -7.42 10.36 1.82
N ARG A 41 -8.16 9.68 2.70
CA ARG A 41 -8.00 9.85 4.14
C ARG A 41 -6.59 9.50 4.61
N PHE A 42 -6.04 8.37 4.16
CA PHE A 42 -4.66 8.01 4.47
C PHE A 42 -3.66 9.09 4.01
N LEU A 43 -3.80 9.62 2.78
CA LEU A 43 -2.94 10.69 2.29
C LEU A 43 -3.08 11.97 3.11
N ALA A 44 -4.29 12.31 3.54
CA ALA A 44 -4.56 13.46 4.40
C ALA A 44 -3.90 13.30 5.78
N ASP A 45 -4.05 12.13 6.41
CA ASP A 45 -3.43 11.81 7.70
C ASP A 45 -1.89 11.92 7.62
N MET A 46 -1.28 11.37 6.56
CA MET A 46 0.18 11.44 6.34
C MET A 46 0.69 12.86 6.06
N ARG A 47 -0.19 13.78 5.63
CA ARG A 47 0.12 15.19 5.33
C ARG A 47 -0.31 16.13 6.46
N ASP A 48 -0.80 15.63 7.60
CA ASP A 48 -1.24 16.48 8.71
C ASP A 48 -0.05 17.15 9.40
N ARG A 49 0.06 18.47 9.25
CA ARG A 49 1.12 19.29 9.86
C ARG A 49 1.05 19.36 11.38
N ARG A 50 -0.06 18.97 11.98
CA ARG A 50 -0.25 18.94 13.43
C ARG A 50 0.33 17.68 14.06
N ASP A 51 0.62 16.67 13.25
CA ASP A 51 1.27 15.45 13.70
C ASP A 51 2.76 15.74 14.03
N PRO A 52 3.27 15.41 15.23
CA PRO A 52 4.66 15.65 15.59
C PRO A 52 5.66 14.89 14.69
N GLN A 53 5.22 13.86 13.97
CA GLN A 53 6.00 13.04 13.03
C GLN A 53 5.74 13.43 11.57
N TYR A 54 5.17 14.61 11.31
CA TYR A 54 4.87 15.12 9.96
C TYR A 54 6.03 14.94 8.96
N ALA A 55 7.26 15.25 9.36
CA ALA A 55 8.43 15.12 8.48
C ALA A 55 8.71 13.66 8.10
N GLU A 56 8.61 12.73 9.05
CA GLU A 56 8.78 11.29 8.84
C GLU A 56 7.61 10.72 8.01
N ASN A 57 6.39 11.17 8.27
CA ASN A 57 5.19 10.78 7.52
C ASN A 57 5.32 11.20 6.05
N LEU A 58 5.76 12.44 5.77
CA LEU A 58 6.02 12.87 4.39
C LEU A 58 7.11 12.04 3.71
N ARG A 59 8.17 11.65 4.43
CA ARG A 59 9.21 10.76 3.87
C ARG A 59 8.68 9.37 3.56
N ALA A 60 7.87 8.80 4.46
CA ALA A 60 7.22 7.52 4.21
C ALA A 60 6.28 7.58 3.01
N LEU A 61 5.50 8.66 2.89
CA LEU A 61 4.62 8.90 1.75
C LEU A 61 5.41 9.05 0.44
N ALA A 62 6.50 9.83 0.46
CA ALA A 62 7.39 9.97 -0.70
C ALA A 62 7.99 8.63 -1.13
N ALA A 63 8.32 7.73 -0.20
CA ALA A 63 8.79 6.38 -0.52
C ALA A 63 7.71 5.54 -1.24
N ILE A 64 6.43 5.67 -0.84
CA ILE A 64 5.31 5.01 -1.53
C ILE A 64 5.18 5.54 -2.96
N PHE A 65 5.16 6.87 -3.15
CA PHE A 65 5.06 7.46 -4.47
C PHE A 65 6.26 7.15 -5.36
N PHE A 66 7.46 7.15 -4.79
CA PHE A 66 8.69 6.76 -5.48
C PHE A 66 8.60 5.31 -5.98
N LEU A 67 8.14 4.38 -5.13
CA LEU A 67 7.92 2.98 -5.52
C LEU A 67 6.87 2.86 -6.63
N ALA A 68 5.83 3.69 -6.59
CA ALA A 68 4.82 3.80 -7.65
C ALA A 68 5.33 4.48 -8.93
N LYS A 69 6.58 4.96 -8.96
CA LYS A 69 7.18 5.73 -10.06
C LYS A 69 6.40 7.00 -10.41
N ILE A 70 5.72 7.60 -9.44
CA ILE A 70 5.02 8.87 -9.61
C ILE A 70 6.05 10.00 -9.43
N PRO A 71 6.15 10.96 -10.37
CA PRO A 71 7.13 12.03 -10.30
C PRO A 71 6.86 12.95 -9.11
N LEU A 72 7.94 13.51 -8.53
CA LEU A 72 7.88 14.36 -7.33
C LEU A 72 6.91 15.55 -7.48
N THR A 73 6.81 16.11 -8.69
CA THR A 73 5.88 17.21 -9.03
C THR A 73 4.41 16.84 -8.82
N ARG A 74 4.09 15.55 -8.69
CA ARG A 74 2.75 15.02 -8.48
C ARG A 74 2.55 14.41 -7.09
N HIS A 75 3.52 14.53 -6.17
CA HIS A 75 3.39 13.94 -4.83
C HIS A 75 2.44 14.71 -3.92
N GLU A 76 2.13 15.97 -4.23
CA GLU A 76 1.27 16.83 -3.40
C GLU A 76 -0.16 16.94 -3.92
N ILE A 77 -0.44 16.45 -5.13
CA ILE A 77 -1.78 16.55 -5.70
C ILE A 77 -2.78 15.62 -4.97
N PRO A 78 -4.07 15.95 -4.99
CA PRO A 78 -5.13 15.07 -4.48
C PRO A 78 -5.18 13.73 -5.23
N PHE A 79 -5.61 12.67 -4.55
CA PHE A 79 -5.77 11.35 -5.17
C PHE A 79 -6.73 11.40 -6.35
N SER A 80 -7.83 12.14 -6.23
CA SER A 80 -8.82 12.35 -7.30
C SER A 80 -8.20 12.86 -8.61
N GLU A 81 -7.15 13.68 -8.55
CA GLU A 81 -6.43 14.28 -9.69
C GLU A 81 -5.32 13.40 -10.29
N LEU A 82 -5.02 12.26 -9.67
CA LEU A 82 -4.13 11.26 -10.27
C LEU A 82 -4.79 10.59 -11.47
N THR A 83 -3.99 10.25 -12.48
CA THR A 83 -4.48 9.47 -13.62
C THR A 83 -4.85 8.05 -13.18
N ALA A 84 -5.62 7.32 -14.00
CA ALA A 84 -5.96 5.93 -13.70
C ALA A 84 -4.72 5.03 -13.53
N ASP A 85 -3.69 5.26 -14.33
CA ASP A 85 -2.42 4.52 -14.26
C ASP A 85 -1.66 4.85 -12.97
N GLU A 86 -1.63 6.13 -12.57
CA GLU A 86 -1.01 6.55 -11.31
C GLU A 86 -1.75 6.01 -10.10
N LYS A 87 -3.09 6.03 -10.10
CA LYS A 87 -3.91 5.42 -9.04
C LYS A 87 -3.62 3.93 -8.94
N THR A 88 -3.54 3.23 -10.07
CA THR A 88 -3.22 1.79 -10.12
C THR A 88 -1.80 1.52 -9.59
N ALA A 89 -0.82 2.33 -10.00
CA ALA A 89 0.55 2.22 -9.53
C ALA A 89 0.68 2.50 -8.03
N LEU A 90 -0.04 3.51 -7.52
CA LEU A 90 -0.07 3.86 -6.10
C LEU A 90 -0.65 2.72 -5.26
N ILE A 91 -1.81 2.17 -5.65
CA ILE A 91 -2.45 1.04 -4.96
C ILE A 91 -1.52 -0.18 -4.97
N SER A 92 -0.86 -0.46 -6.11
CA SER A 92 0.10 -1.55 -6.22
C SER A 92 1.32 -1.34 -5.31
N ALA A 93 1.85 -0.12 -5.22
CA ALA A 93 2.94 0.22 -4.32
C ALA A 93 2.54 0.04 -2.84
N MET A 94 1.35 0.51 -2.45
CA MET A 94 0.81 0.29 -1.09
C MET A 94 0.68 -1.21 -0.78
N ASN A 95 0.18 -2.02 -1.72
CA ASN A 95 0.11 -3.48 -1.58
C ASN A 95 1.49 -4.12 -1.50
N HIS A 96 2.49 -3.58 -2.20
CA HIS A 96 3.88 -4.03 -2.09
C HIS A 96 4.42 -3.81 -0.68
N PHE A 97 4.20 -2.62 -0.09
CA PHE A 97 4.54 -2.38 1.31
C PHE A 97 3.81 -3.34 2.25
N ARG A 98 2.51 -3.61 2.04
CA ARG A 98 1.78 -4.61 2.84
C ARG A 98 2.41 -6.00 2.73
N ALA A 99 2.83 -6.42 1.53
CA ALA A 99 3.53 -7.68 1.34
C ALA A 99 4.88 -7.72 2.08
N VAL A 100 5.68 -6.65 1.98
CA VAL A 100 6.99 -6.53 2.64
C VAL A 100 6.85 -6.51 4.16
N VAL A 101 5.98 -5.64 4.70
CA VAL A 101 5.75 -5.49 6.15
C VAL A 101 5.21 -6.78 6.76
N SER A 102 4.44 -7.58 6.00
CA SER A 102 3.97 -8.89 6.48
C SER A 102 5.07 -9.90 6.78
N LEU A 103 6.30 -9.64 6.31
CA LEU A 103 7.47 -10.48 6.55
C LEU A 103 8.42 -9.92 7.61
N PHE A 104 8.08 -8.78 8.23
CA PHE A 104 8.90 -8.23 9.31
C PHE A 104 9.06 -9.25 10.44
N PRO A 105 10.23 -9.28 11.10
CA PRO A 105 10.44 -10.12 12.27
C PRO A 105 9.35 -9.87 13.31
N ARG A 106 8.86 -10.96 13.95
CA ARG A 106 7.80 -10.86 14.96
C ARG A 106 8.21 -10.04 16.19
N ARG A 107 9.51 -9.91 16.43
CA ARG A 107 10.08 -9.17 17.56
C ARG A 107 11.23 -8.34 17.02
N LEU A 108 11.19 -7.04 17.29
CA LEU A 108 12.26 -6.09 17.05
C LEU A 108 12.76 -5.58 18.40
N THR A 109 14.06 -5.40 18.54
CA THR A 109 14.69 -4.90 19.76
C THR A 109 15.50 -3.67 19.41
N MET A 110 15.44 -2.65 20.27
CA MET A 110 16.33 -1.49 20.13
C MET A 110 17.76 -1.88 20.49
N PRO A 111 18.78 -1.40 19.75
CA PRO A 111 20.16 -1.53 20.19
C PRO A 111 20.37 -0.65 21.43
N LEU A 112 21.18 -1.15 22.37
CA LEU A 112 21.65 -0.42 23.55
C LEU A 112 23.01 0.21 23.29
#